data_AF-A0A3Q0J1H7-F1
#
_entry.id   AF-A0A3Q0J1H7-F1
#
_cell.length_a   1.000
_cell.length_b   1.000
_cell.length_c   1.000
_cell.angle_alpha   90.00
_cell.angle_beta   90.00
_cell.angle_gamma   90.00
#
_symmetry.space_group_name_H-M   'P 1'
#
loop_
_entity.id
_entity.type
_entity.pdbx_description
1 polymer ?
#
loop_
_entity_poly.entity_id
_entity_poly.type
_entity_poly.pdbx_seq_one_letter_code
_entity_poly.pdbx_strand_id
1 'polypeptide(L)'
;MRYSEKESRFGLRGAYGDVERAVQIINKRREDKAEAKKKNKEDKLHRALGTAGYSEKEARFGLRGAYGNVERAVQIINKRREDKAEAKKKNKEDKLHRALGYCADGKQYVRADYVDTLVQMGYVRSIAIEALRESNNVMSNAVTLIQEQPELLSSKSMNQPSTSSSEPSPELIEQVSALGFDLRMATFALKKNNFNVQKTIEELLGCNGILEGVNLDEISAHLPNSLQVKQQDEALARLTDEIHDSTSKDYYDLDFDLEEMFLAKYRSLLSSRQ
;
A
#
# COMPACT_ATOMS: atom_id res chain seq x y z
N MET A 1 50.90 13.91 30.71
CA MET A 1 50.41 14.00 29.33
C MET A 1 51.60 13.91 28.37
N ARG A 2 51.69 12.90 27.49
CA ARG A 2 52.79 12.78 26.51
C ARG A 2 52.30 13.28 25.14
N TYR A 3 52.49 14.56 24.86
CA TYR A 3 52.33 15.12 23.52
C TYR A 3 53.64 14.96 22.74
N SER A 4 53.57 14.65 21.44
CA SER A 4 54.77 14.60 20.59
C SER A 4 55.38 15.99 20.46
N GLU A 5 56.71 16.11 20.34
CA GLU A 5 57.39 17.39 20.16
C GLU A 5 56.80 18.22 18.99
N LYS A 6 56.40 17.55 17.91
CA LYS A 6 55.74 18.19 16.76
C LYS A 6 54.35 18.73 17.09
N GLU A 7 53.59 18.05 17.95
CA GLU A 7 52.26 18.47 18.38
C GLU A 7 52.36 19.65 19.36
N SER A 8 53.30 19.59 20.30
CA SER A 8 53.56 20.67 21.27
C SER A 8 54.00 21.96 20.58
N ARG A 9 54.91 21.87 19.60
CA ARG A 9 55.34 23.03 18.80
C ARG A 9 54.20 23.63 17.98
N PHE A 10 53.32 22.79 17.43
CA PHE A 10 52.15 23.25 16.70
C PHE A 10 51.13 23.96 17.61
N GLY A 11 50.81 23.36 18.76
CA GLY A 11 49.89 23.95 19.73
C GLY A 11 50.38 25.30 20.25
N LEU A 12 51.65 25.39 20.65
CA LEU A 12 52.25 26.62 21.15
C LEU A 12 52.34 27.73 20.09
N ARG A 13 52.57 27.37 18.82
CA ARG A 13 52.54 28.33 17.70
C ARG A 13 51.13 28.83 17.42
N GLY A 14 50.11 27.98 17.51
CA GLY A 14 48.71 28.35 17.30
C GLY A 14 48.11 29.14 18.46
N ALA A 15 48.64 28.97 19.67
CA ALA A 15 48.18 29.62 20.90
C ALA A 15 49.00 30.85 21.33
N TYR A 16 49.95 31.30 20.50
CA TYR A 16 50.84 32.42 20.81
C TYR A 16 51.58 32.27 22.16
N GLY A 17 52.01 31.04 22.48
CA GLY A 17 52.75 30.74 23.71
C GLY A 17 51.88 30.43 24.94
N ASP A 18 50.56 30.57 24.86
CA ASP A 18 49.64 30.17 25.93
C ASP A 18 49.50 28.63 25.97
N VAL A 19 49.91 28.03 27.09
CA VAL A 19 49.96 26.57 27.27
C VAL A 19 48.55 25.97 27.34
N GLU A 20 47.58 26.65 27.94
CA GLU A 20 46.22 26.13 28.11
C GLU A 20 45.50 26.06 26.76
N ARG A 21 45.58 27.14 25.98
CA ARG A 21 45.05 27.18 24.61
C ARG A 21 45.79 26.21 23.69
N ALA A 22 47.09 26.03 23.86
CA ALA A 22 47.87 25.05 23.09
C ALA A 22 47.35 23.62 23.30
N VAL A 23 47.05 23.24 24.55
CA VAL A 23 46.48 21.93 24.88
C VAL A 23 45.09 21.75 24.26
N GLN A 24 44.22 22.77 24.32
CA GLN A 24 42.89 22.72 23.69
C GLN A 24 42.98 22.50 22.18
N ILE A 25 43.87 23.22 21.49
CA ILE A 25 44.08 23.07 20.04
C ILE A 25 44.59 21.67 19.67
N ILE A 26 45.51 21.12 20.46
CA ILE A 26 46.05 19.78 20.22
C ILE A 26 44.97 18.71 20.41
N ASN A 27 44.16 18.82 21.47
CA ASN A 27 43.07 17.88 21.74
C ASN A 27 41.99 17.96 20.65
N LYS A 28 41.53 19.16 20.28
CA LYS A 28 40.57 19.36 19.18
C LYS A 28 41.06 18.75 17.87
N ARG A 29 42.32 18.96 17.50
CA ARG A 29 42.91 18.37 16.30
C ARG A 29 43.01 16.83 16.36
N ARG A 30 43.22 16.26 17.55
CA ARG A 30 43.23 14.80 17.72
C ARG A 30 41.82 14.22 17.58
N GLU A 31 40.82 14.91 18.11
CA GLU A 31 39.40 14.59 17.94
C GLU A 31 39.02 14.64 16.45
N ASP A 32 39.29 15.76 15.76
CA ASP A 32 39.03 15.91 14.31
C ASP A 32 39.69 14.80 13.49
N LYS A 33 40.94 14.44 13.81
CA LYS A 33 41.67 13.33 13.15
C LYS A 33 41.05 11.97 13.45
N ALA A 34 40.56 11.74 14.67
CA ALA A 34 39.90 10.51 15.04
C ALA A 34 38.56 10.36 14.31
N GLU A 35 37.79 11.44 14.21
CA GLU A 35 36.54 11.51 13.45
C GLU A 35 36.76 11.27 11.95
N ALA A 36 37.74 11.96 11.36
CA ALA A 36 38.08 11.76 9.94
C ALA A 36 38.51 10.31 9.63
N LYS A 37 39.20 9.63 10.56
CA LYS A 37 39.55 8.21 10.39
C LYS A 37 38.33 7.30 10.45
N LYS A 38 37.34 7.60 11.30
CA LYS A 38 36.09 6.83 11.38
C LYS A 38 35.29 6.96 10.08
N LYS A 39 35.06 8.21 9.61
CA LYS A 39 34.35 8.49 8.35
C LYS A 39 35.00 7.77 7.16
N ASN A 40 36.33 7.89 7.02
CA ASN A 40 37.06 7.19 5.95
C ASN A 40 36.96 5.66 6.01
N LYS A 41 36.80 5.06 7.20
CA LYS A 41 36.64 3.61 7.34
C LYS A 41 35.27 3.18 6.86
N GLU A 42 34.22 3.91 7.23
CA GLU A 42 32.85 3.66 6.81
C GLU A 42 32.71 3.81 5.28
N ASP A 43 33.26 4.88 4.71
CA ASP A 43 33.25 5.11 3.26
C ASP A 43 33.89 3.96 2.47
N LYS A 44 34.97 3.37 2.98
CA LYS A 44 35.61 2.20 2.36
C LYS A 44 34.71 0.97 2.39
N LEU A 45 34.01 0.73 3.49
CA LEU A 45 33.08 -0.39 3.64
C LEU A 45 31.85 -0.21 2.73
N HIS A 46 31.34 1.02 2.63
CA HIS A 46 30.26 1.37 1.70
C HIS A 46 30.66 1.12 0.25
N ARG A 47 31.84 1.59 -0.16
CA ARG A 47 32.36 1.35 -1.51
C ARG A 47 32.54 -0.13 -1.81
N ALA A 48 33.00 -0.92 -0.84
CA ALA A 48 33.16 -2.37 -1.01
C ALA A 48 31.82 -3.08 -1.28
N LEU A 49 30.76 -2.73 -0.55
CA LEU A 49 29.42 -3.26 -0.82
C LEU A 49 28.83 -2.73 -2.14
N GLY A 50 29.12 -1.47 -2.49
CA GLY A 50 28.78 -0.90 -3.79
C GLY A 50 29.40 -1.66 -4.95
N THR A 51 30.69 -2.05 -4.85
CA THR A 51 31.36 -2.88 -5.86
C THR A 51 30.78 -4.29 -5.97
N ALA A 52 30.19 -4.80 -4.88
CA ALA A 52 29.47 -6.08 -4.88
C ALA A 52 28.05 -5.98 -5.49
N GLY A 53 27.61 -4.78 -5.91
CA GLY A 53 26.32 -4.57 -6.58
C GLY A 53 25.15 -4.25 -5.64
N TYR A 54 25.42 -3.91 -4.38
CA TYR A 54 24.39 -3.45 -3.45
C TYR A 54 24.14 -1.95 -3.58
N SER A 55 22.87 -1.55 -3.42
CA SER A 55 22.51 -0.13 -3.37
C SER A 55 23.11 0.53 -2.14
N GLU A 56 23.36 1.84 -2.20
CA GLU A 56 23.91 2.60 -1.07
C GLU A 56 23.04 2.48 0.19
N LYS A 57 21.71 2.46 0.02
CA LYS A 57 20.74 2.24 1.10
C LYS A 57 20.90 0.87 1.75
N GLU A 58 21.02 -0.17 0.92
CA GLU A 58 21.20 -1.55 1.41
C GLU A 58 22.55 -1.72 2.11
N ALA A 59 23.61 -1.10 1.58
CA ALA A 59 24.93 -1.11 2.20
C ALA A 59 24.92 -0.46 3.58
N ARG A 60 24.25 0.69 3.73
CA ARG A 60 24.03 1.37 5.03
C ARG A 60 23.25 0.51 6.01
N PHE A 61 22.12 -0.02 5.58
CA PHE A 61 21.31 -0.90 6.41
C PHE A 61 22.11 -2.13 6.89
N GLY A 62 22.79 -2.80 5.96
CA GLY A 62 23.58 -3.99 6.25
C GLY A 62 24.74 -3.69 7.20
N LEU A 63 25.51 -2.62 6.95
CA LEU A 63 26.64 -2.24 7.80
C LEU A 63 26.21 -1.79 9.20
N ARG A 64 25.06 -1.11 9.31
CA ARG A 64 24.47 -0.73 10.60
C ARG A 64 24.07 -1.97 11.40
N GLY A 65 23.36 -2.90 10.78
CA GLY A 65 22.96 -4.17 11.43
C GLY A 65 24.14 -5.09 11.76
N ALA A 66 25.24 -4.98 11.01
CA ALA A 66 26.43 -5.81 11.15
C ALA A 66 27.57 -5.18 11.97
N TYR A 67 27.36 -3.98 12.51
CA TYR A 67 28.38 -3.19 13.24
C TYR A 67 29.71 -3.05 12.47
N GLY A 68 29.62 -2.78 11.17
CA GLY A 68 30.79 -2.56 10.31
C GLY A 68 31.51 -3.84 9.84
N ASN A 69 30.89 -5.02 9.96
CA ASN A 69 31.37 -6.25 9.35
C ASN A 69 30.71 -6.48 7.98
N VAL A 70 31.51 -6.51 6.91
CA VAL A 70 31.03 -6.64 5.51
C VAL A 70 30.31 -7.97 5.28
N GLU A 71 30.83 -9.08 5.81
CA GLU A 71 30.29 -10.41 5.54
C GLU A 71 28.91 -10.61 6.21
N ARG A 72 28.79 -10.16 7.46
CA ARG A 72 27.49 -10.13 8.14
C ARG A 72 26.52 -9.15 7.47
N ALA A 73 27.02 -8.02 6.96
CA ALA A 73 26.19 -7.06 6.24
C ALA A 73 25.57 -7.69 4.98
N VAL A 74 26.35 -8.44 4.20
CA VAL A 74 25.87 -9.18 3.03
C VAL A 74 24.75 -10.16 3.40
N GLN A 75 24.93 -10.94 4.48
CA GLN A 75 23.91 -11.89 4.94
C GLN A 75 22.60 -11.18 5.32
N ILE A 76 22.68 -10.07 6.06
CA ILE A 76 21.52 -9.28 6.47
C ILE A 76 20.80 -8.69 5.25
N ILE A 77 21.54 -8.16 4.28
CA ILE A 77 20.97 -7.58 3.06
C ILE A 77 20.25 -8.66 2.25
N ASN A 78 20.88 -9.82 2.06
CA ASN A 78 20.28 -10.92 1.31
C ASN A 78 19.00 -11.41 1.97
N LYS A 79 19.01 -11.61 3.30
CA LYS A 79 17.81 -11.97 4.06
C LYS A 79 16.68 -10.95 3.89
N ARG A 80 16.98 -9.65 3.96
CA ARG A 80 15.96 -8.60 3.74
C ARG A 80 15.38 -8.63 2.31
N ARG A 81 16.20 -8.93 1.30
CA ARG A 81 15.74 -9.09 -0.09
C ARG A 81 14.80 -10.30 -0.22
N GLU A 82 15.16 -11.43 0.38
CA GLU A 82 14.33 -12.63 0.42
C GLU A 82 13.00 -12.37 1.13
N ASP A 83 13.02 -11.80 2.34
CA ASP A 83 11.82 -11.44 3.11
C ASP A 83 10.90 -10.50 2.31
N LYS A 84 11.48 -9.50 1.61
CA LYS A 84 10.72 -8.55 0.79
C LYS A 84 10.12 -9.24 -0.45
N ALA A 85 10.85 -10.17 -1.07
CA ALA A 85 10.35 -10.94 -2.20
C ALA A 85 9.21 -11.88 -1.78
N GLU A 86 9.34 -12.55 -0.63
CA GLU A 86 8.32 -13.44 -0.09
C GLU A 86 7.06 -12.67 0.31
N ALA A 87 7.20 -11.53 1.01
CA ALA A 87 6.07 -10.67 1.36
C ALA A 87 5.33 -10.16 0.11
N LYS A 88 6.06 -9.80 -0.95
CA LYS A 88 5.45 -9.41 -2.23
C LYS A 88 4.69 -10.56 -2.90
N LYS A 89 5.19 -11.80 -2.82
CA LYS A 89 4.49 -12.97 -3.36
C LYS A 89 3.21 -13.25 -2.57
N LYS A 90 3.29 -13.31 -1.24
CA LYS A 90 2.14 -13.49 -0.35
C LYS A 90 1.06 -12.43 -0.56
N ASN A 91 1.43 -11.15 -0.62
CA ASN A 91 0.46 -10.07 -0.88
C ASN A 91 -0.22 -10.21 -2.25
N LYS A 92 0.50 -10.69 -3.28
CA LYS A 92 -0.10 -10.95 -4.60
C LYS A 92 -1.07 -12.12 -4.53
N GLU A 93 -0.69 -13.22 -3.88
CA GLU A 93 -1.55 -14.39 -3.66
C GLU A 93 -2.80 -14.02 -2.88
N ASP A 94 -2.67 -13.27 -1.78
CA ASP A 94 -3.80 -12.78 -0.98
C ASP A 94 -4.73 -11.88 -1.80
N LYS A 95 -4.18 -11.01 -2.65
CA LYS A 95 -4.99 -10.17 -3.54
C LYS A 95 -5.77 -11.01 -4.55
N LEU A 96 -5.16 -12.06 -5.09
CA LEU A 96 -5.83 -13.00 -5.98
C LEU A 96 -6.92 -13.79 -5.25
N HIS A 97 -6.63 -14.32 -4.06
CA HIS A 97 -7.62 -15.04 -3.25
C HIS A 97 -8.81 -14.17 -2.86
N ARG A 98 -8.58 -12.89 -2.52
CA ARG A 98 -9.66 -11.92 -2.27
C ARG A 98 -10.49 -11.65 -3.52
N ALA A 99 -9.86 -11.55 -4.69
CA ALA A 99 -10.56 -11.29 -5.94
C ALA A 99 -11.40 -12.50 -6.41
N LEU A 100 -10.95 -13.73 -6.17
CA LEU A 100 -11.66 -14.95 -6.57
C LEU A 100 -12.70 -15.39 -5.53
N GLY A 101 -12.49 -15.05 -4.26
CA GLY A 101 -13.40 -15.36 -3.16
C GLY A 101 -13.28 -16.79 -2.64
N TYR A 102 -14.18 -17.12 -1.71
CA TYR A 102 -14.29 -18.45 -1.11
C TYR A 102 -15.19 -19.37 -1.94
N CYS A 103 -14.88 -20.67 -1.88
CA CYS A 103 -15.74 -21.74 -2.37
C CYS A 103 -17.00 -21.90 -1.49
N ALA A 104 -17.97 -22.68 -1.96
CA ALA A 104 -19.24 -22.96 -1.30
C ALA A 104 -19.07 -23.55 0.11
N ASP A 105 -18.00 -24.32 0.35
CA ASP A 105 -17.63 -24.84 1.67
C ASP A 105 -17.24 -23.76 2.68
N GLY A 106 -16.92 -22.55 2.23
CA GLY A 106 -16.47 -21.43 3.07
C GLY A 106 -15.08 -21.61 3.71
N LYS A 107 -14.41 -22.75 3.49
CA LYS A 107 -13.10 -23.08 4.09
C LYS A 107 -11.92 -22.85 3.16
N GLN A 108 -12.14 -23.00 1.86
CA GLN A 108 -11.08 -22.92 0.84
C GLN A 108 -11.33 -21.74 -0.08
N TYR A 109 -10.26 -21.05 -0.46
CA TYR A 109 -10.31 -20.07 -1.55
C TYR A 109 -10.34 -20.79 -2.89
N VAL A 110 -10.93 -20.12 -3.89
CA VAL A 110 -10.83 -20.57 -5.27
C VAL A 110 -9.37 -20.51 -5.72
N ARG A 111 -8.88 -21.60 -6.33
CA ARG A 111 -7.51 -21.66 -6.84
C ARG A 111 -7.41 -20.97 -8.20
N ALA A 112 -6.51 -19.99 -8.30
CA ALA A 112 -6.26 -19.26 -9.55
C ALA A 112 -5.83 -20.19 -10.70
N ASP A 113 -4.98 -21.19 -10.40
CA ASP A 113 -4.49 -22.14 -11.40
C ASP A 113 -5.63 -22.91 -12.10
N TYR A 114 -6.69 -23.27 -11.36
CA TYR A 114 -7.85 -23.97 -11.94
C TYR A 114 -8.76 -23.04 -12.74
N VAL A 115 -8.82 -21.77 -12.38
CA VAL A 115 -9.51 -20.77 -13.18
C VAL A 115 -8.77 -20.61 -14.52
N ASP A 116 -7.45 -20.51 -14.49
CA ASP A 116 -6.63 -20.33 -15.68
C ASP A 116 -6.70 -21.55 -16.61
N THR A 117 -6.77 -22.78 -16.07
CA THR A 117 -6.97 -23.98 -16.89
C THR A 117 -8.35 -24.02 -17.54
N LEU A 118 -9.43 -23.64 -16.83
CA LEU A 118 -10.77 -23.54 -17.42
C LEU A 118 -10.84 -22.46 -18.51
N VAL A 119 -10.16 -21.33 -18.30
CA VAL A 119 -10.07 -20.27 -19.32
C VAL A 119 -9.28 -20.75 -20.54
N GLN A 120 -8.21 -21.52 -20.36
CA GLN A 120 -7.47 -22.15 -21.46
C GLN A 120 -8.30 -23.19 -22.23
N MET A 121 -9.26 -23.85 -21.56
CA MET A 121 -10.24 -24.73 -22.23
C MET A 121 -11.30 -23.96 -23.04
N GLY A 122 -11.33 -22.62 -22.96
CA GLY A 122 -12.25 -21.77 -23.71
C GLY A 122 -13.47 -21.30 -22.92
N TYR A 123 -13.54 -21.60 -21.62
CA TYR A 123 -14.63 -21.11 -20.78
C TYR A 123 -14.41 -19.66 -20.35
N VAL A 124 -15.50 -18.89 -20.21
CA VAL A 124 -15.45 -17.50 -19.75
C VAL A 124 -14.97 -17.46 -18.30
N ARG A 125 -14.07 -16.52 -17.98
CA ARG A 125 -13.42 -16.42 -16.66
C ARG A 125 -14.42 -16.26 -15.50
N SER A 126 -15.48 -15.46 -15.66
CA SER A 126 -16.51 -15.30 -14.62
C SER A 126 -17.22 -16.61 -14.30
N ILE A 127 -17.68 -17.31 -15.34
CA ILE A 127 -18.36 -18.61 -15.23
C ILE A 127 -17.43 -19.66 -14.62
N ALA A 128 -16.16 -19.68 -15.02
CA ALA A 128 -15.15 -20.58 -14.46
C ALA A 128 -14.93 -20.38 -12.96
N ILE A 129 -14.86 -19.13 -12.50
CA ILE A 129 -14.73 -18.80 -11.07
C ILE A 129 -15.92 -19.34 -10.30
N GLU A 130 -17.14 -19.12 -10.79
CA GLU A 130 -18.35 -19.53 -10.08
C GLU A 130 -18.55 -21.03 -10.07
N ALA A 131 -18.27 -21.69 -11.20
CA ALA A 131 -18.27 -23.15 -11.26
C ALA A 131 -17.29 -23.74 -10.24
N LEU A 132 -16.10 -23.16 -10.09
CA LEU A 132 -15.10 -23.60 -9.10
C LEU A 132 -15.48 -23.24 -7.66
N ARG A 133 -16.25 -22.17 -7.45
CA ARG A 133 -16.81 -21.85 -6.14
C ARG A 133 -17.82 -22.90 -5.73
N GLU A 134 -18.74 -23.25 -6.62
CA GLU A 134 -19.78 -24.25 -6.34
C GLU A 134 -19.22 -25.67 -6.28
N SER A 135 -18.20 -25.98 -7.07
CA SER A 135 -17.57 -27.30 -7.11
C SER A 135 -16.46 -27.50 -6.08
N ASN A 136 -16.22 -26.53 -5.19
CA ASN A 136 -15.16 -26.57 -4.17
C ASN A 136 -13.77 -26.93 -4.75
N ASN A 137 -13.37 -26.25 -5.82
CA ASN A 137 -12.11 -26.49 -6.55
C ASN A 137 -11.98 -27.89 -7.19
N VAL A 138 -13.06 -28.66 -7.34
CA VAL A 138 -13.04 -29.92 -8.08
C VAL A 138 -13.25 -29.63 -9.56
N MET A 139 -12.19 -29.80 -10.36
CA MET A 139 -12.17 -29.43 -11.78
C MET A 139 -13.20 -30.23 -12.62
N SER A 140 -13.30 -31.55 -12.41
CA SER A 140 -14.26 -32.38 -13.13
C SER A 140 -15.70 -31.90 -12.92
N ASN A 141 -16.03 -31.60 -11.67
CA ASN A 141 -17.37 -31.15 -11.28
C ASN A 141 -17.64 -29.72 -11.77
N ALA A 142 -16.62 -28.86 -11.83
CA ALA A 142 -16.76 -27.54 -12.43
C ALA A 142 -17.12 -27.64 -13.91
N VAL A 143 -16.43 -28.51 -14.66
CA VAL A 143 -16.70 -28.70 -16.10
C VAL A 143 -18.10 -29.27 -16.33
N THR A 144 -18.53 -30.27 -15.56
CA THR A 144 -19.89 -30.81 -15.69
C THR A 144 -20.94 -29.75 -15.38
N LEU A 145 -20.73 -28.94 -14.34
CA LEU A 145 -21.66 -27.89 -13.94
C LEU A 145 -21.77 -26.79 -15.00
N ILE A 146 -20.64 -26.40 -15.63
CA ILE A 146 -20.63 -25.45 -16.74
C ILE A 146 -21.43 -25.99 -17.94
N GLN A 147 -21.33 -27.29 -18.23
CA GLN A 147 -22.00 -27.91 -19.37
C GLN A 147 -23.48 -28.17 -19.13
N GLU A 148 -23.86 -28.61 -17.93
CA GLU A 148 -25.24 -28.99 -17.61
C GLU A 148 -26.10 -27.78 -17.25
N GLN A 149 -25.54 -26.77 -16.57
CA GLN A 149 -26.32 -25.66 -16.00
C GLN A 149 -25.62 -24.29 -16.11
N PRO A 150 -25.38 -23.79 -17.34
CA PRO A 150 -24.73 -22.48 -17.54
C PRO A 150 -25.57 -21.29 -17.03
N GLU A 151 -26.89 -21.39 -17.05
CA GLU A 151 -27.83 -20.33 -16.64
C GLU A 151 -27.76 -20.01 -15.14
N LEU A 152 -27.52 -21.03 -14.30
CA LEU A 152 -27.40 -20.87 -12.85
C LEU A 152 -26.11 -20.16 -12.45
N LEU A 153 -25.05 -20.30 -13.26
CA LEU A 153 -23.80 -19.58 -13.07
C LEU A 153 -23.98 -18.12 -13.50
N SER A 154 -24.43 -17.88 -14.73
CA SER A 154 -24.60 -16.51 -15.26
C SER A 154 -25.44 -15.58 -14.35
N SER A 155 -26.50 -16.11 -13.75
CA SER A 155 -27.35 -15.36 -12.79
C SER A 155 -26.66 -15.06 -11.45
N LYS A 156 -25.79 -15.95 -10.96
CA LYS A 156 -25.03 -15.74 -9.72
C LYS A 156 -23.90 -14.71 -9.91
N SER A 157 -23.34 -14.65 -11.14
CA SER A 157 -22.32 -13.65 -11.48
C SER A 157 -22.88 -12.23 -11.49
N MET A 158 -24.14 -12.06 -11.86
CA MET A 158 -24.84 -10.77 -11.81
C MET A 158 -25.31 -10.41 -10.40
N ASN A 159 -25.49 -11.40 -9.51
CA ASN A 159 -26.00 -11.22 -8.15
C ASN A 159 -24.92 -11.14 -7.07
N GLN A 160 -23.63 -11.22 -7.42
CA GLN A 160 -22.59 -10.76 -6.49
C GLN A 160 -22.87 -9.28 -6.21
N PRO A 161 -23.11 -8.88 -4.95
CA PRO A 161 -23.18 -7.49 -4.61
C PRO A 161 -21.78 -6.93 -4.79
N SER A 162 -21.49 -6.47 -6.00
CA SER A 162 -20.44 -5.51 -6.25
C SER A 162 -20.71 -4.39 -5.24
N THR A 163 -19.88 -4.29 -4.22
CA THR A 163 -19.92 -3.19 -3.25
C THR A 163 -19.60 -1.85 -3.91
N SER A 164 -19.36 -1.83 -5.23
CA SER A 164 -19.61 -0.67 -6.07
C SER A 164 -21.11 -0.50 -6.22
N SER A 165 -21.67 0.45 -5.48
CA SER A 165 -22.83 1.24 -5.88
C SER A 165 -22.94 1.31 -7.42
N SER A 166 -23.72 0.41 -8.02
CA SER A 166 -23.99 0.48 -9.45
C SER A 166 -24.87 1.71 -9.60
N GLU A 167 -24.25 2.81 -10.00
CA GLU A 167 -24.97 4.05 -10.17
C GLU A 167 -25.85 3.93 -11.41
N PRO A 168 -27.12 4.39 -11.34
CA PRO A 168 -27.95 4.41 -12.53
C PRO A 168 -27.28 5.28 -13.58
N SER A 169 -27.10 4.76 -14.80
CA SER A 169 -26.53 5.55 -15.89
C SER A 169 -27.38 6.81 -16.10
N PRO A 170 -26.75 7.98 -16.29
CA PRO A 170 -27.44 9.27 -16.34
C PRO A 170 -28.53 9.32 -17.42
N GLU A 171 -28.34 8.61 -18.53
CA GLU A 171 -29.32 8.51 -19.63
C GLU A 171 -30.66 7.86 -19.20
N LEU A 172 -30.61 6.83 -18.34
CA LEU A 172 -31.82 6.15 -17.85
C LEU A 172 -32.58 7.01 -16.85
N ILE A 173 -31.85 7.78 -16.03
CA ILE A 173 -32.44 8.74 -15.09
C ILE A 173 -33.13 9.86 -15.89
N GLU A 174 -32.47 10.37 -16.94
CA GLU A 174 -33.01 11.41 -17.81
C GLU A 174 -34.31 10.94 -18.49
N GLN A 175 -34.33 9.73 -19.02
CA GLN A 175 -35.51 9.15 -19.67
C GLN A 175 -36.72 9.05 -18.73
N VAL A 176 -36.52 8.63 -17.47
CA VAL A 176 -37.61 8.57 -16.48
C VAL A 176 -38.00 9.98 -16.01
N SER A 177 -37.04 10.90 -15.86
CA SER A 177 -37.32 12.28 -15.49
C SER A 177 -38.07 13.07 -16.57
N ALA A 178 -37.83 12.77 -17.85
CA ALA A 178 -38.52 13.37 -19.00
C ALA A 178 -40.03 13.06 -19.02
N LEU A 179 -40.45 12.00 -18.32
CA LEU A 179 -41.86 11.64 -18.14
C LEU A 179 -42.52 12.41 -16.97
N GLY A 180 -41.79 13.30 -16.30
CA GLY A 180 -42.29 14.16 -15.24
C GLY A 180 -42.10 13.63 -13.81
N PHE A 181 -41.34 12.55 -13.63
CA PHE A 181 -41.02 12.00 -12.31
C PHE A 181 -39.82 12.72 -11.68
N ASP A 182 -39.81 12.87 -10.35
CA ASP A 182 -38.69 13.47 -9.62
C ASP A 182 -37.41 12.62 -9.78
N LEU A 183 -36.28 13.29 -10.01
CA LEU A 183 -34.96 12.68 -10.21
C LEU A 183 -34.60 11.73 -9.05
N ARG A 184 -34.99 12.11 -7.82
CA ARG A 184 -34.73 11.33 -6.60
C ARG A 184 -35.52 10.03 -6.59
N MET A 185 -36.78 10.07 -6.99
CA MET A 185 -37.64 8.89 -7.04
C MET A 185 -37.29 8.01 -8.24
N ALA A 186 -36.93 8.60 -9.37
CA ALA A 186 -36.45 7.89 -10.55
C ALA A 186 -35.19 7.08 -10.25
N THR A 187 -34.18 7.66 -9.60
CA THR A 187 -32.95 6.95 -9.23
C THR A 187 -33.21 5.81 -8.26
N PHE A 188 -34.10 6.00 -7.29
CA PHE A 188 -34.46 4.97 -6.32
C PHE A 188 -35.25 3.82 -6.97
N ALA A 189 -36.25 4.14 -7.78
CA ALA A 189 -37.04 3.15 -8.51
C ALA A 189 -36.20 2.35 -9.52
N LEU A 190 -35.26 3.01 -10.20
CA LEU A 190 -34.29 2.35 -11.09
C LEU A 190 -33.38 1.40 -10.32
N LYS A 191 -32.90 1.80 -9.14
CA LYS A 191 -32.10 0.91 -8.26
C LYS A 191 -32.92 -0.29 -7.79
N LYS A 192 -34.19 -0.08 -7.44
CA LYS A 192 -35.09 -1.15 -6.99
C LYS A 192 -35.42 -2.16 -8.10
N ASN A 193 -35.55 -1.68 -9.34
CA ASN A 193 -35.92 -2.49 -10.50
C ASN A 193 -34.74 -2.92 -11.38
N ASN A 194 -33.52 -2.94 -10.84
CA ASN A 194 -32.30 -3.34 -11.56
C ASN A 194 -32.13 -2.64 -12.92
N PHE A 195 -32.36 -1.32 -12.94
CA PHE A 195 -32.22 -0.43 -14.10
C PHE A 195 -33.18 -0.71 -15.28
N ASN A 196 -34.28 -1.42 -15.06
CA ASN A 196 -35.30 -1.61 -16.09
C ASN A 196 -36.27 -0.42 -16.14
N VAL A 197 -36.20 0.39 -17.20
CA VAL A 197 -37.01 1.61 -17.38
C VAL A 197 -38.51 1.32 -17.39
N GLN A 198 -38.94 0.27 -18.10
CA GLN A 198 -40.36 -0.02 -18.29
C GLN A 198 -41.05 -0.39 -16.97
N LYS A 199 -40.43 -1.29 -16.20
CA LYS A 199 -40.93 -1.68 -14.88
C LYS A 199 -40.89 -0.52 -13.89
N THR A 200 -39.85 0.31 -13.99
CA THR A 200 -39.70 1.52 -13.17
C THR A 200 -40.84 2.50 -13.40
N ILE A 201 -41.21 2.74 -14.66
CA ILE A 201 -42.32 3.64 -15.01
C ILE A 201 -43.65 3.05 -14.52
N GLU A 202 -43.88 1.74 -14.71
CA GLU A 202 -45.10 1.07 -14.23
C GLU A 202 -45.26 1.16 -12.71
N GLU A 203 -44.17 0.98 -11.96
CA GLU A 203 -44.19 1.12 -10.50
C GLU A 203 -44.37 2.58 -10.06
N LEU A 204 -43.71 3.53 -10.71
CA LEU A 204 -43.86 4.96 -10.42
C LEU A 204 -45.27 5.46 -10.77
N LEU A 205 -45.88 4.99 -11.84
CA LEU A 205 -47.27 5.27 -12.19
C LEU A 205 -48.24 4.66 -11.18
N GLY A 206 -47.99 3.42 -10.74
CA GLY A 206 -48.81 2.72 -9.74
C GLY A 206 -48.79 3.40 -8.36
N CYS A 207 -47.67 4.07 -8.03
CA CYS A 207 -47.48 4.77 -6.76
C CYS A 207 -47.62 6.30 -6.87
N ASN A 208 -48.21 6.83 -7.96
CA ASN A 208 -48.38 8.28 -8.18
C ASN A 208 -47.07 9.10 -8.01
N GLY A 209 -45.93 8.50 -8.34
CA GLY A 209 -44.61 9.12 -8.27
C GLY A 209 -43.96 9.13 -6.87
N ILE A 210 -44.59 8.54 -5.84
CA ILE A 210 -44.05 8.52 -4.47
C ILE A 210 -43.91 7.08 -3.98
N LEU A 211 -42.68 6.60 -3.83
CA LEU A 211 -42.42 5.28 -3.26
C LEU A 211 -42.40 5.39 -1.72
N GLU A 212 -43.24 4.62 -1.04
CA GLU A 212 -43.28 4.56 0.43
C GLU A 212 -42.00 3.93 1.00
N GLY A 213 -41.44 4.54 2.05
CA GLY A 213 -40.24 4.05 2.75
C GLY A 213 -38.95 4.86 2.51
N VAL A 214 -39.04 6.00 1.83
CA VAL A 214 -37.88 6.81 1.44
C VAL A 214 -37.73 8.03 2.34
N ASN A 215 -36.73 8.03 3.25
CA ASN A 215 -36.32 9.24 3.97
C ASN A 215 -35.57 10.18 3.00
N LEU A 216 -36.19 11.30 2.64
CA LEU A 216 -35.62 12.32 1.75
C LEU A 216 -34.29 12.91 2.25
N ASP A 217 -34.03 12.84 3.55
CA ASP A 217 -32.80 13.33 4.19
C ASP A 217 -31.59 12.41 3.94
N GLU A 218 -31.80 11.09 3.77
CA GLU A 218 -30.73 10.14 3.47
C GLU A 218 -30.29 10.22 1.99
N ILE A 219 -31.20 10.61 1.09
CA ILE A 219 -30.89 10.79 -0.34
C ILE A 219 -29.99 12.01 -0.57
N SER A 220 -30.14 13.07 0.23
CA SER A 220 -29.30 14.28 0.09
C SER A 220 -27.83 14.02 0.46
N ALA A 221 -27.55 13.02 1.30
CA ALA A 221 -26.19 12.60 1.63
C ALA A 221 -25.56 11.71 0.54
N HIS A 222 -26.39 11.12 -0.32
CA HIS A 222 -26.00 10.13 -1.33
C HIS A 222 -26.09 10.62 -2.78
N LEU A 223 -26.35 11.90 -3.03
CA LEU A 223 -26.14 12.47 -4.36
C LEU A 223 -24.63 12.59 -4.58
N PRO A 224 -24.01 11.80 -5.48
CA PRO A 224 -22.60 11.92 -5.77
C PRO A 224 -22.45 13.24 -6.52
N ASN A 225 -21.97 14.28 -5.84
CA ASN A 225 -21.23 15.30 -6.54
C ASN A 225 -20.06 14.54 -7.17
N SER A 226 -20.12 14.28 -8.48
CA SER A 226 -19.08 13.55 -9.22
C SER A 226 -17.69 14.17 -9.02
N LEU A 227 -17.65 15.46 -8.68
CA LEU A 227 -16.47 16.20 -8.24
C LEU A 227 -15.97 15.76 -6.85
N GLN A 228 -16.86 15.58 -5.86
CA GLN A 228 -16.50 15.15 -4.51
C GLN A 228 -16.05 13.68 -4.46
N VAL A 229 -16.69 12.78 -5.21
CA VAL A 229 -16.28 11.36 -5.26
C VAL A 229 -14.89 11.24 -5.92
N LYS A 230 -14.65 11.95 -7.04
CA LYS A 230 -13.32 12.00 -7.66
C LYS A 230 -12.27 12.62 -6.75
N GLN A 231 -12.61 13.69 -6.02
CA GLN A 231 -11.71 14.30 -5.05
C GLN A 231 -11.42 13.39 -3.86
N GLN A 232 -12.40 12.61 -3.40
CA GLN A 232 -12.25 11.65 -2.32
C GLN A 232 -11.40 10.45 -2.75
N ASP A 233 -11.63 9.90 -3.95
CA ASP A 233 -10.82 8.83 -4.51
C ASP A 233 -9.38 9.29 -4.74
N GLU A 234 -9.19 10.52 -5.24
CA GLU A 234 -7.85 11.12 -5.40
C GLU A 234 -7.18 11.40 -4.05
N ALA A 235 -7.93 11.89 -3.05
CA ALA A 235 -7.42 12.10 -1.70
C ALA A 235 -7.06 10.78 -1.00
N LEU A 236 -7.89 9.74 -1.17
CA LEU A 236 -7.63 8.40 -0.65
C LEU A 236 -6.42 7.78 -1.35
N ALA A 237 -6.29 7.93 -2.67
CA ALA A 237 -5.11 7.48 -3.41
C ALA A 237 -3.83 8.13 -2.88
N ARG A 238 -3.84 9.46 -2.66
CA ARG A 238 -2.73 10.19 -2.04
C ARG A 238 -2.39 9.67 -0.65
N LEU A 239 -3.39 9.46 0.20
CA LEU A 239 -3.18 8.91 1.55
C LEU A 239 -2.67 7.47 1.51
N THR A 240 -3.15 6.63 0.59
CA THR A 240 -2.66 5.25 0.47
C THR A 240 -1.21 5.20 -0.02
N ASP A 241 -0.82 6.08 -0.94
CA ASP A 241 0.57 6.21 -1.37
C ASP A 241 1.45 6.70 -0.20
N GLU A 242 0.98 7.71 0.55
CA GLU A 242 1.70 8.27 1.71
C GLU A 242 1.81 7.27 2.88
N ILE A 243 0.79 6.43 3.09
CA ILE A 243 0.81 5.35 4.09
C ILE A 243 1.70 4.20 3.62
N HIS A 244 1.72 3.86 2.33
CA HIS A 244 2.61 2.82 1.81
C HIS A 244 4.08 3.25 1.90
N ASP A 245 4.37 4.53 1.70
CA ASP A 245 5.72 5.10 1.89
C ASP A 245 6.12 5.21 3.36
N SER A 246 5.20 5.53 4.27
CA SER A 246 5.49 5.66 5.72
C SER A 246 5.52 4.34 6.49
N THR A 247 4.80 3.31 6.03
CA THR A 247 4.84 1.94 6.59
C THR A 247 5.82 1.02 5.88
N SER A 248 6.37 1.44 4.73
CA SER A 248 7.59 0.83 4.21
C SER A 248 8.66 0.96 5.28
N LYS A 249 9.43 -0.10 5.51
CA LYS A 249 10.55 -0.16 6.48
C LYS A 249 11.69 0.84 6.16
N ASP A 250 11.43 1.81 5.30
CA ASP A 250 12.34 2.87 4.86
C ASP A 250 12.50 3.97 5.93
N TYR A 251 11.64 4.03 6.96
CA TYR A 251 11.88 4.83 8.18
C TYR A 251 13.20 4.44 8.90
N TYR A 252 13.72 3.23 8.66
CA TYR A 252 15.02 2.79 9.17
C TYR A 252 16.22 3.17 8.28
N ASP A 253 15.97 3.82 7.14
CA ASP A 253 16.99 4.25 6.18
C ASP A 253 17.13 5.79 6.16
N LEU A 254 16.94 6.45 7.31
CA LEU A 254 17.21 7.89 7.48
C LEU A 254 18.72 8.18 7.34
N ASP A 255 19.05 9.28 6.67
CA ASP A 255 20.40 9.82 6.65
C ASP A 255 20.85 10.24 8.06
N PHE A 256 22.15 10.14 8.33
CA PHE A 256 22.74 10.48 9.64
C PHE A 256 22.30 11.86 10.14
N ASP A 257 22.26 12.85 9.24
CA ASP A 257 21.87 14.22 9.56
C ASP A 257 20.40 14.30 10.02
N LEU A 258 19.50 13.56 9.36
CA LEU A 258 18.08 13.53 9.72
C LEU A 258 17.86 12.80 11.05
N GLU A 259 18.53 11.66 11.27
CA GLU A 259 18.45 10.92 12.52
C GLU A 259 18.96 11.76 13.70
N GLU A 260 20.07 12.49 13.53
CA GLU A 260 20.60 13.39 14.55
C GLU A 260 19.61 14.51 14.89
N MET A 261 18.95 15.09 13.88
CA MET A 261 17.89 16.08 14.09
C MET A 261 16.69 15.50 14.86
N PHE A 262 16.24 14.29 14.53
CA PHE A 262 15.14 13.63 15.24
C PHE A 262 15.51 13.29 16.68
N LEU A 263 16.72 12.77 16.91
CA LEU A 263 17.22 12.48 18.25
C LEU A 263 17.39 13.75 19.09
N ALA A 264 17.87 14.84 18.51
CA ALA A 264 17.97 16.14 19.19
C ALA A 264 16.58 16.66 19.58
N LYS A 265 15.61 16.59 18.66
CA LYS A 265 14.21 16.97 18.93
C LYS A 265 13.57 16.08 20.00
N TYR A 266 13.84 14.79 19.99
CA TYR A 266 13.32 13.86 21.00
C TYR A 266 13.94 14.13 22.38
N ARG A 267 15.25 14.41 22.44
CA ARG A 267 15.93 14.81 23.67
C ARG A 267 15.37 16.11 24.23
N SER A 268 15.12 17.12 23.40
CA SER A 268 14.53 18.38 23.87
C SER A 268 13.11 18.19 24.43
N LEU A 269 12.30 17.32 23.81
CA LEU A 269 10.95 17.00 24.29
C LEU A 269 10.96 16.24 25.62
N LEU A 270 11.95 15.37 25.84
CA LEU A 270 12.12 14.69 27.12
C LEU A 270 12.59 15.66 28.20
N SER A 271 13.54 16.54 27.89
CA SER A 271 14.03 17.56 28.81
C SER A 271 12.99 18.64 29.13
N SER A 272 12.05 18.94 28.23
CA SER A 272 10.95 19.89 28.50
C SER A 272 9.78 19.29 29.29
N ARG A 273 9.80 17.97 29.53
CA ARG A 273 8.74 17.23 30.22
C ARG A 273 9.11 16.84 31.66
N GLN A 274 10.35 17.14 32.08
CA GLN A 274 10.78 17.15 33.49
C GLN A 274 10.70 18.57 34.04
#